data_AF-A0A3P8M3Z2-F1
#
_entry.id   AF-A0A3P8M3Z2-F1
#
_cell.length_a   1.000
_cell.length_b   1.000
_cell.length_c   1.000
_cell.angle_alpha   90.00
_cell.angle_beta   90.00
_cell.angle_gamma   90.00
#
_symmetry.space_group_name_H-M   'P 1'
#
loop_
_entity.id
_entity.type
_entity.pdbx_description
1 polymer ?
#
loop_
_entity_poly.entity_id
_entity_poly.type
_entity_poly.pdbx_seq_one_letter_code
_entity_poly.pdbx_strand_id
1 'polypeptide(L)'
;MATHFARGILSAREPLSTRLSAACHQAARRLPEYRQTRYRASRSLLAELLFMLYGISELPEIISEADGRPVFRDRHLPRFSISYAGNIVGVTLTTEGDCGLDMELQHASRGVHPLHDANRYVFNQQRKSLD
;
A
#
# COMPACT_ATOMS: atom_id res chain seq x y z
N MET A 1 -1.40 8.34 -18.90
CA MET A 1 -1.84 7.68 -17.65
C MET A 1 -0.87 6.58 -17.24
N ALA A 2 -0.22 6.73 -16.08
CA ALA A 2 0.63 5.71 -15.48
C ALA A 2 0.14 5.36 -14.07
N THR A 3 0.07 4.07 -13.77
CA THR A 3 -0.23 3.57 -12.43
C THR A 3 0.95 2.74 -11.94
N HIS A 4 1.47 3.11 -10.79
CA HIS A 4 2.63 2.49 -10.16
C HIS A 4 2.16 1.63 -9.01
N PHE A 5 2.78 0.48 -8.82
CA PHE A 5 2.48 -0.45 -7.75
C PHE A 5 3.75 -0.78 -6.98
N ALA A 6 3.65 -0.78 -5.67
CA ALA A 6 4.69 -1.27 -4.78
C ALA A 6 4.08 -2.21 -3.74
N ARG A 7 4.86 -3.20 -3.30
CA ARG A 7 4.48 -4.10 -2.22
C ARG A 7 5.60 -4.24 -1.20
N GLY A 8 5.22 -4.49 0.04
CA GLY A 8 6.12 -4.75 1.16
C GLY A 8 5.60 -5.89 2.03
N ILE A 9 6.48 -6.48 2.83
CA ILE A 9 6.11 -7.49 3.81
C ILE A 9 6.01 -6.81 5.18
N LEU A 10 4.90 -7.05 5.89
CA LEU A 10 4.69 -6.62 7.26
C LEU A 10 5.57 -7.48 8.18
N SER A 11 6.79 -7.03 8.40
CA SER A 11 7.73 -7.68 9.32
C SER A 11 8.08 -6.72 10.43
N ALA A 12 8.01 -7.17 11.70
CA ALA A 12 8.31 -6.34 12.86
C ALA A 12 9.79 -5.86 12.92
N ARG A 13 10.64 -6.44 12.07
CA ARG A 13 12.10 -6.19 12.03
C ARG A 13 12.55 -5.26 10.91
N GLU A 14 11.70 -4.92 9.94
CA GLU A 14 12.13 -4.05 8.85
C GLU A 14 12.09 -2.57 9.28
N PRO A 15 13.14 -1.78 8.99
CA PRO A 15 13.15 -0.37 9.33
C PRO A 15 12.01 0.34 8.58
N LEU A 16 11.25 1.15 9.31
CA LEU A 16 10.25 2.03 8.71
C LEU A 16 10.95 3.15 7.94
N SER A 17 10.25 3.71 6.96
CA SER A 17 10.74 4.84 6.18
C SER A 17 11.09 6.01 7.11
N THR A 18 12.25 6.62 6.89
CA THR A 18 12.64 7.88 7.56
C THR A 18 11.82 9.07 7.10
N ARG A 19 10.97 8.88 6.07
CA ARG A 19 10.11 9.89 5.46
C ARG A 19 8.71 9.91 6.07
N LEU A 20 8.46 9.09 7.10
CA LEU A 20 7.22 9.18 7.85
C LEU A 20 7.16 10.49 8.62
N SER A 21 6.07 11.23 8.44
CA SER A 21 5.84 12.46 9.20
C SER A 21 5.61 12.18 10.68
N ALA A 22 5.94 13.15 11.53
CA ALA A 22 5.66 13.08 12.97
C ALA A 22 4.16 12.85 13.25
N ALA A 23 3.28 13.46 12.44
CA ALA A 23 1.84 13.24 12.49
C ALA A 23 1.47 11.77 12.24
N CYS A 24 2.11 11.10 11.28
CA CYS A 24 1.90 9.67 11.05
C CYS A 24 2.33 8.82 12.25
N HIS A 25 3.47 9.15 12.87
CA HIS A 25 3.91 8.45 14.09
C HIS A 25 2.93 8.63 15.25
N GLN A 26 2.39 9.84 15.43
CA GLN A 26 1.40 10.12 16.46
C GLN A 26 0.07 9.41 16.19
N ALA A 27 -0.42 9.46 14.94
CA ALA A 27 -1.63 8.78 14.51
C ALA A 27 -1.52 7.26 14.77
N ALA A 28 -0.37 6.66 14.43
CA ALA A 28 -0.13 5.25 14.69
C ALA A 28 -0.26 4.88 16.18
N ARG A 29 0.25 5.72 17.10
CA ARG A 29 0.19 5.45 18.55
C ARG A 29 -1.24 5.47 19.11
N ARG A 30 -2.18 6.14 18.43
CA ARG A 30 -3.60 6.21 18.83
C ARG A 30 -4.39 4.97 18.39
N LEU A 31 -3.81 4.11 17.56
CA LEU A 31 -4.46 2.88 17.09
C LEU A 31 -4.17 1.71 18.04
N PRO A 32 -5.05 0.69 18.09
CA PRO A 32 -4.75 -0.59 18.74
C PRO A 32 -3.46 -1.21 18.18
N GLU A 33 -2.68 -1.89 19.02
CA GLU A 33 -1.35 -2.42 18.69
C GLU A 33 -1.32 -3.20 17.37
N TYR A 34 -2.29 -4.10 17.17
CA TYR A 34 -2.41 -4.91 15.95
C TYR A 34 -2.58 -4.08 14.65
N ARG A 35 -3.11 -2.85 14.74
CA ARG A 35 -3.25 -1.93 13.61
C ARG A 35 -2.05 -1.00 13.44
N GLN A 36 -1.29 -0.74 14.50
CA GLN A 36 -0.15 0.19 14.44
C GLN A 36 0.88 -0.25 13.41
N THR A 37 1.23 -1.54 13.41
CA THR A 37 2.21 -2.12 12.48
C THR A 37 1.75 -1.96 11.03
N ARG A 38 0.49 -2.34 10.74
CA ARG A 38 -0.09 -2.21 9.39
C ARG A 38 -0.15 -0.76 8.92
N TYR A 39 -0.55 0.14 9.83
CA TYR A 39 -0.61 1.56 9.55
C TYR A 39 0.79 2.08 9.20
N ARG A 40 1.79 1.90 10.07
CA ARG A 40 3.15 2.39 9.82
C ARG A 40 3.76 1.81 8.55
N ALA A 41 3.66 0.50 8.35
CA ALA A 41 4.26 -0.15 7.18
C ALA A 41 3.65 0.34 5.85
N SER A 42 2.31 0.47 5.78
CA SER A 42 1.66 0.99 4.58
C SER A 42 2.05 2.44 4.27
N ARG A 43 2.17 3.28 5.29
CA ARG A 43 2.56 4.69 5.16
C ARG A 43 4.04 4.80 4.79
N SER A 44 4.90 3.94 5.33
CA SER A 44 6.31 3.85 4.93
C SER A 44 6.44 3.50 3.45
N LEU A 45 5.71 2.47 3.01
CA LEU A 45 5.74 2.04 1.61
C LEU A 45 5.25 3.13 0.65
N LEU A 46 4.16 3.83 1.02
CA LEU A 46 3.67 4.97 0.26
C LEU A 46 4.68 6.12 0.23
N ALA A 47 5.33 6.43 1.35
CA ALA A 47 6.33 7.48 1.44
C ALA A 47 7.56 7.19 0.57
N GLU A 48 8.06 5.95 0.57
CA GLU A 48 9.14 5.54 -0.32
C GLU A 48 8.71 5.60 -1.79
N LEU A 49 7.50 5.16 -2.11
CA LEU A 49 6.99 5.23 -3.49
C LEU A 49 6.84 6.68 -3.98
N LEU A 50 6.35 7.59 -3.12
CA LEU A 50 6.30 9.02 -3.45
C LEU A 50 7.69 9.62 -3.63
N PHE A 51 8.65 9.27 -2.77
CA PHE A 51 10.02 9.74 -2.90
C PHE A 51 10.65 9.27 -4.21
N MET A 52 10.50 7.99 -4.56
CA MET A 52 11.06 7.43 -5.78
C MET A 52 10.47 8.05 -7.05
N LEU A 53 9.17 8.38 -7.05
CA LEU A 53 8.47 8.88 -8.25
C LEU A 53 8.45 10.41 -8.37
N TYR A 54 8.38 11.12 -7.24
CA TYR A 54 8.17 12.57 -7.19
C TYR A 54 9.21 13.34 -6.37
N GLY A 55 10.18 12.64 -5.75
CA GLY A 55 11.21 13.28 -4.91
C GLY A 55 10.70 13.84 -3.59
N ILE A 56 9.46 13.51 -3.19
CA ILE A 56 8.85 14.00 -1.95
C ILE A 56 9.54 13.34 -0.74
N SER A 57 10.22 14.14 0.07
CA SER A 57 11.08 13.68 1.16
C SER A 57 10.35 13.37 2.48
N GLU A 58 9.10 13.81 2.62
CA GLU A 58 8.25 13.53 3.79
C GLU A 58 6.83 13.20 3.32
N LEU A 59 6.21 12.18 3.93
CA LEU A 59 4.87 11.73 3.58
C LEU A 59 3.85 12.86 3.81
N PRO A 60 3.15 13.32 2.75
CA PRO A 60 2.14 14.36 2.86
C PRO A 60 0.97 13.94 3.75
N GLU A 61 0.24 14.92 4.27
CA GLU A 61 -0.88 14.66 5.16
C GLU A 61 -1.98 13.86 4.44
N ILE A 62 -2.44 12.79 5.10
CA ILE A 62 -3.51 11.93 4.62
C ILE A 62 -4.75 12.18 5.48
N ILE A 63 -5.86 12.48 4.81
CA ILE A 63 -7.20 12.64 5.40
C ILE A 63 -8.11 11.50 4.94
N SER A 64 -9.23 11.31 5.62
CA SER A 64 -10.29 10.39 5.18
C SER A 64 -11.40 11.19 4.50
N GLU A 65 -11.83 10.79 3.31
CA GLU A 65 -13.03 11.30 2.66
C GLU A 65 -14.29 10.78 3.38
N ALA A 66 -15.48 11.28 2.99
CA ALA A 66 -16.75 10.97 3.63
C ALA A 66 -17.12 9.46 3.57
N ASP A 67 -16.60 8.75 2.57
CA ASP A 67 -16.73 7.30 2.38
C ASP A 67 -15.67 6.50 3.15
N GLY A 68 -14.78 7.18 3.90
CA GLY A 68 -13.68 6.57 4.63
C GLY A 68 -12.42 6.29 3.80
N ARG A 69 -12.41 6.67 2.51
CA ARG A 69 -11.24 6.47 1.64
C ARG A 69 -10.09 7.39 2.06
N PRO A 70 -8.87 6.88 2.26
CA PRO A 70 -7.71 7.71 2.56
C PRO A 70 -7.21 8.43 1.30
N VAL A 71 -6.99 9.73 1.41
CA VAL A 71 -6.50 10.58 0.31
C VAL A 71 -5.51 11.62 0.85
N PHE A 72 -4.65 12.17 -0.01
CA PHE A 72 -3.84 13.31 0.40
C PHE A 72 -4.72 14.55 0.60
N ARG A 73 -4.38 15.37 1.59
CA ARG A 73 -5.06 16.67 1.80
C ARG A 73 -4.85 17.59 0.60
N ASP A 74 -3.64 17.62 0.05
CA ASP A 74 -3.35 18.35 -1.18
C ASP A 74 -3.91 17.59 -2.39
N ARG A 75 -4.81 18.25 -3.12
CA ARG A 75 -5.52 17.70 -4.28
C ARG A 75 -4.66 17.64 -5.55
N HIS A 76 -3.50 18.30 -5.56
CA HIS A 76 -2.55 18.23 -6.66
C HIS A 76 -1.65 16.99 -6.59
N LEU A 77 -1.66 16.29 -5.45
CA LEU A 77 -0.94 15.03 -5.30
C LEU A 77 -1.69 13.86 -5.94
N PRO A 78 -0.95 12.84 -6.42
CA PRO A 78 -1.54 11.67 -7.07
C PRO A 78 -2.51 10.90 -6.15
N ARG A 79 -3.54 10.29 -6.75
CA ARG A 79 -4.44 9.38 -6.02
C ARG A 79 -3.72 8.07 -5.72
N PHE A 80 -4.02 7.49 -4.56
CA PHE A 80 -3.45 6.22 -4.13
C PHE A 80 -4.51 5.26 -3.59
N SER A 81 -4.15 3.98 -3.51
CA SER A 81 -4.92 2.95 -2.81
C SER A 81 -3.97 2.05 -2.03
N ILE A 82 -4.43 1.52 -0.90
CA ILE A 82 -3.68 0.62 -0.03
C ILE A 82 -4.50 -0.64 0.17
N SER A 83 -3.87 -1.80 0.02
CA SER A 83 -4.51 -3.08 0.30
C SER A 83 -3.57 -3.99 1.10
N TYR A 84 -4.17 -4.98 1.76
CA TYR A 84 -3.46 -5.94 2.61
C TYR A 84 -3.93 -7.35 2.28
N ALA A 85 -2.98 -8.26 2.10
CA ALA A 85 -3.25 -9.69 1.91
C ALA A 85 -2.33 -10.49 2.83
N GLY A 86 -2.89 -11.03 3.91
CA GLY A 86 -2.13 -11.64 5.01
C GLY A 86 -1.13 -10.68 5.64
N ASN A 87 0.17 -10.97 5.48
CA ASN A 87 1.27 -10.12 5.93
C ASN A 87 1.86 -9.26 4.79
N ILE A 88 1.23 -9.18 3.63
CA ILE A 88 1.67 -8.33 2.52
C ILE A 88 0.87 -7.04 2.54
N VAL A 89 1.54 -5.91 2.35
CA VAL A 89 0.93 -4.62 2.05
C VAL A 89 1.23 -4.25 0.61
N GLY A 90 0.23 -3.76 -0.11
CA GLY A 90 0.39 -3.16 -1.42
C GLY A 90 -0.09 -1.72 -1.44
N VAL A 91 0.56 -0.90 -2.25
CA VAL A 91 0.19 0.49 -2.52
C VAL A 91 0.17 0.68 -4.04
N THR A 92 -0.88 1.32 -4.54
CA THR A 92 -0.91 1.86 -5.91
C THR A 92 -0.93 3.38 -5.88
N LEU A 93 -0.29 4.02 -6.87
CA LEU A 93 -0.29 5.46 -7.10
C LEU A 93 -0.57 5.72 -8.58
N THR A 94 -1.58 6.55 -8.89
CA THR A 94 -1.93 6.92 -10.27
C THR A 94 -1.69 8.39 -10.54
N THR A 95 -1.14 8.71 -11.71
CA THR A 95 -0.88 10.10 -12.14
C THR A 95 -2.16 10.85 -12.52
N GLU A 96 -3.19 10.11 -12.92
CA GLU A 96 -4.46 10.67 -13.39
C GLU A 96 -5.63 9.76 -12.95
N GLY A 97 -6.77 10.39 -12.66
CA GLY A 97 -8.00 9.71 -12.26
C GLY A 97 -7.91 9.02 -10.90
N ASP A 98 -8.78 8.04 -10.69
CA ASP A 98 -8.83 7.21 -9.49
C ASP A 98 -8.10 5.88 -9.67
N CYS A 99 -7.61 5.32 -8.57
CA CYS A 99 -7.13 3.95 -8.51
C CYS A 99 -7.71 3.21 -7.31
N GLY A 100 -7.93 1.91 -7.52
CA GLY A 100 -8.27 0.93 -6.50
C GLY A 100 -7.28 -0.22 -6.57
N LEU A 101 -6.89 -0.71 -5.41
CA LEU A 101 -6.05 -1.89 -5.28
C LEU A 101 -6.81 -2.90 -4.43
N ASP A 102 -7.00 -4.09 -4.97
CA ASP A 102 -7.51 -5.24 -4.24
C ASP A 102 -6.46 -6.36 -4.27
N MET A 103 -6.27 -7.03 -3.15
CA MET A 103 -5.24 -8.05 -2.99
C MET A 103 -5.79 -9.24 -2.23
N GLU A 104 -5.66 -10.42 -2.82
CA GLU A 104 -6.07 -11.66 -2.21
C GLU A 104 -4.91 -12.66 -2.18
N LEU A 105 -4.82 -13.43 -1.09
CA LEU A 105 -3.92 -14.57 -1.03
C LEU A 105 -4.62 -15.78 -1.64
N GLN A 106 -4.10 -16.27 -2.77
CA GLN A 106 -4.54 -17.56 -3.30
C GLN A 106 -4.06 -18.67 -2.35
N HIS A 107 -5.00 -19.25 -1.61
CA HIS A 107 -4.74 -20.47 -0.88
C HIS A 107 -4.73 -21.63 -1.87
N ALA A 108 -3.55 -22.19 -2.16
CA ALA A 108 -3.46 -23.44 -2.90
C ALA A 108 -4.25 -24.51 -2.11
N SER A 109 -5.42 -24.89 -2.62
CA SER A 109 -6.15 -26.05 -2.13
C SER A 109 -5.22 -27.23 -2.35
N ARG A 110 -4.81 -27.90 -1.26
CA ARG A 110 -3.85 -29.02 -1.31
C ARG A 110 -4.38 -30.16 -2.18
N GLY A 111 -4.10 -30.13 -3.47
CA GLY A 111 -3.84 -31.33 -4.24
C GLY A 111 -2.49 -31.87 -3.76
N VAL A 112 -2.50 -33.10 -3.25
CA VAL A 112 -1.30 -33.77 -2.73
C VAL A 112 -0.23 -33.81 -3.82
N HIS A 113 0.89 -33.11 -3.64
CA HIS A 113 2.26 -33.54 -3.96
C HIS A 113 3.31 -32.52 -3.46
N PRO A 114 4.54 -32.94 -3.10
CA PRO A 114 5.39 -32.23 -2.16
C PRO A 114 6.48 -31.36 -2.79
N LEU A 115 6.79 -30.29 -2.05
CA LEU A 115 8.04 -29.53 -1.91
C LEU A 115 8.58 -28.74 -3.12
N HIS A 116 8.92 -27.49 -2.79
CA HIS A 116 9.65 -26.49 -3.58
C HIS A 116 8.90 -25.91 -4.80
N ASP A 117 8.20 -24.81 -4.57
CA ASP A 117 8.63 -23.58 -5.24
C ASP A 117 8.17 -22.34 -4.47
N ALA A 118 9.15 -21.57 -4.00
CA ALA A 118 8.89 -20.22 -3.57
C ALA A 118 8.71 -19.36 -4.83
N ASN A 119 7.75 -18.44 -4.79
CA ASN A 119 7.82 -17.19 -5.54
C ASN A 119 7.24 -17.16 -6.97
N ARG A 120 6.01 -17.66 -7.17
CA ARG A 120 5.17 -17.22 -8.31
C ARG A 120 3.75 -16.94 -7.86
N TYR A 121 3.47 -15.69 -7.49
CA TYR A 121 2.12 -15.18 -7.30
C TYR A 121 1.79 -14.23 -8.45
N VAL A 122 0.85 -14.66 -9.30
CA VAL A 122 0.37 -13.93 -10.48
C VAL A 122 -0.74 -12.97 -10.04
N PHE A 123 -0.61 -11.69 -10.40
CA PHE A 123 -1.58 -10.65 -10.09
C PHE A 123 -2.37 -10.28 -11.35
N ASN A 124 -3.70 -10.38 -11.29
CA ASN A 124 -4.59 -10.01 -12.38
C ASN A 124 -4.84 -8.50 -12.36
N GLN A 125 -4.28 -7.80 -13.35
CA GLN A 125 -4.59 -6.40 -13.61
C GLN A 125 -5.82 -6.36 -14.53
N GLN A 126 -7.02 -6.23 -13.96
CA GLN A 126 -8.25 -6.03 -14.73
C GLN A 126 -8.19 -4.67 -15.46
N ARG A 127 -7.83 -4.69 -16.74
CA ARG A 127 -8.05 -3.57 -17.66
C ARG A 127 -9.45 -3.71 -18.25
N LYS A 128 -10.39 -2.88 -17.80
CA LYS A 128 -11.65 -2.67 -18.53
C LYS A 128 -11.32 -1.83 -19.77
N SER A 129 -11.27 -2.48 -20.93
CA SER A 129 -11.37 -1.82 -22.23
C SER A 129 -12.84 -1.41 -22.41
N LEU A 130 -13.10 -0.14 -22.69
CA LEU A 130 -14.39 0.28 -23.27
C LEU A 130 -14.29 0.00 -24.77
N ASP A 131 -15.27 -0.76 -25.30
CA ASP A 131 -15.68 -0.67 -26.71
C ASP A 131 -16.59 0.56 -26.88
#